data_AF-A0A2D4TTW3-F1
#
_entry.id   AF-A0A2D4TTW3-F1
#
_cell.length_a   1.000
_cell.length_b   1.000
_cell.length_c   1.000
_cell.angle_alpha   90.00
_cell.angle_beta   90.00
_cell.angle_gamma   90.00
#
_symmetry.space_group_name_H-M   'P 1'
#
loop_
_entity.id
_entity.type
_entity.pdbx_description
1 polymer ?
#
loop_
_entity_poly.entity_id
_entity_poly.type
_entity_poly.pdbx_seq_one_letter_code
_entity_poly.pdbx_strand_id
1 'polypeptide(L)'
;MIKDIENRLTQNINCNHLDILDESPNHGGYSGVVSHIKIIIISNDFNDLSLIKRHQLVFKALGSFVEEIHAISIVAKTEQQWKTSSQFIASPDCAKN
;
A
#
# COMPACT_ATOMS: atom_id res chain seq x y z
N MET A 1 7.31 -8.55 9.90
CA MET A 1 7.01 -8.29 8.48
C MET A 1 6.28 -6.98 8.25
N ILE A 2 5.00 -6.83 8.63
CA ILE A 2 4.25 -5.56 8.40
C ILE A 2 4.93 -4.36 9.06
N LYS A 3 5.34 -4.47 10.34
CA LYS A 3 6.09 -3.42 11.04
C LYS A 3 7.42 -3.06 10.37
N ASP A 4 8.11 -4.04 9.78
CA ASP A 4 9.39 -3.81 9.11
C ASP A 4 9.18 -3.02 7.81
N ILE A 5 8.12 -3.36 7.08
CA ILE A 5 7.67 -2.62 5.90
C ILE A 5 7.27 -1.19 6.27
N GLU A 6 6.49 -1.02 7.34
CA GLU A 6 6.08 0.29 7.84
C GLU A 6 7.29 1.17 8.16
N ASN A 7 8.24 0.61 8.91
CA ASN A 7 9.45 1.31 9.27
C ASN A 7 10.32 1.63 8.04
N ARG A 8 10.41 0.70 7.07
CA ARG A 8 11.15 0.94 5.82
C ARG A 8 10.56 2.09 5.01
N LEU A 9 9.23 2.14 4.91
CA LEU A 9 8.52 3.17 4.17
C LEU A 9 8.67 4.54 4.85
N THR A 10 8.47 4.62 6.17
CA THR A 10 8.61 5.88 6.92
C THR A 10 10.04 6.44 6.91
N GLN A 11 11.07 5.59 6.80
CA GLN A 11 12.47 6.02 6.68
C GLN A 11 12.83 6.56 5.29
N ASN A 12 12.12 6.16 4.24
CA ASN A 12 12.44 6.53 2.85
C ASN A 12 11.47 7.56 2.26
N ILE A 13 10.25 7.65 2.80
CA ILE A 13 9.18 8.52 2.33
C ILE A 13 8.65 9.30 3.52
N ASN A 14 8.53 10.63 3.36
CA ASN A 14 7.94 11.46 4.40
C ASN A 14 6.41 11.37 4.31
N CYS A 15 5.85 10.27 4.80
CA CYS A 15 4.42 10.05 4.83
C CYS A 15 3.79 10.66 6.08
N ASN A 16 2.76 11.48 5.87
CA ASN A 16 1.93 12.02 6.95
C ASN A 16 1.05 10.92 7.58
N HIS A 17 0.66 9.93 6.79
CA HIS A 17 -0.10 8.78 7.25
C HIS A 17 0.27 7.55 6.42
N LEU A 18 0.42 6.42 7.11
CA LEU A 18 0.78 5.14 6.55
C LEU A 18 -0.09 4.07 7.22
N ASP A 19 -0.75 3.27 6.41
CA ASP A 19 -1.55 2.13 6.88
C ASP A 19 -1.28 0.93 5.98
N ILE A 20 -1.13 -0.26 6.57
CA ILE A 20 -0.79 -1.49 5.86
C ILE A 20 -1.77 -2.58 6.29
N LEU A 21 -2.56 -3.02 5.33
CA LEU A 21 -3.59 -4.04 5.52
C LEU A 21 -3.13 -5.35 4.88
N ASP A 22 -3.33 -6.45 5.60
CA ASP A 22 -3.12 -7.79 5.07
C ASP A 22 -4.43 -8.29 4.45
N GLU A 23 -4.45 -8.43 3.12
CA GLU A 23 -5.59 -8.94 2.36
C GLU A 23 -5.39 -10.42 1.92
N SER A 24 -4.33 -11.07 2.40
CA SER A 24 -4.04 -12.48 2.13
C SER A 24 -5.17 -13.47 2.49
N PRO A 25 -5.97 -13.26 3.57
CA PRO A 25 -7.07 -14.17 3.92
C PRO A 25 -8.22 -14.20 2.90
N ASN A 26 -8.32 -13.18 2.04
CA ASN A 26 -9.48 -12.98 1.17
C ASN A 26 -9.38 -13.76 -0.16
N HIS A 27 -8.27 -14.49 -0.37
CA HIS A 27 -8.04 -15.31 -1.56
C HIS A 27 -8.00 -16.80 -1.20
N GLY A 28 -8.88 -17.58 -1.83
CA GLY A 28 -8.93 -19.02 -1.67
C GLY A 28 -7.59 -19.65 -2.03
N GLY A 29 -6.95 -20.34 -1.07
CA GLY A 29 -5.58 -20.85 -1.19
C GLY A 29 -4.58 -20.28 -0.17
N TYR A 30 -5.04 -19.57 0.86
CA TYR A 30 -4.20 -19.08 1.95
C TYR A 30 -3.40 -20.22 2.62
N SER A 31 -2.09 -20.23 2.41
CA SER A 31 -1.15 -21.19 3.02
C SER A 31 -0.49 -20.65 4.30
N GLY A 32 -1.04 -19.59 4.92
CA GLY A 32 -0.46 -18.99 6.12
C GLY A 32 0.63 -17.93 5.87
N VAL A 33 0.93 -17.65 4.61
CA VAL A 33 1.94 -16.65 4.19
C VAL A 33 1.24 -15.38 3.72
N VAL A 34 1.85 -14.22 4.01
CA VAL A 34 1.37 -12.92 3.56
C VAL A 34 1.56 -12.84 2.04
N SER A 35 0.49 -13.11 1.30
CA SER A 35 0.50 -13.11 -0.16
C SER A 35 0.12 -11.74 -0.71
N HIS A 36 -0.95 -11.13 -0.19
CA HIS A 36 -1.50 -9.88 -0.70
C HIS A 36 -1.51 -8.83 0.39
N ILE A 37 -0.84 -7.72 0.15
CA ILE A 37 -0.87 -6.57 1.05
C ILE A 37 -1.44 -5.35 0.34
N LYS A 38 -2.09 -4.50 1.12
CA LYS A 38 -2.53 -3.18 0.69
C LYS A 38 -1.86 -2.12 1.52
N ILE A 39 -1.05 -1.31 0.86
CA ILE A 39 -0.30 -0.21 1.46
C ILE A 39 -1.00 1.10 1.11
N ILE A 40 -1.31 1.88 2.13
CA ILE A 40 -1.99 3.16 2.04
C ILE A 40 -1.00 4.21 2.50
N ILE A 41 -0.55 5.07 1.59
CA ILE A 41 0.42 6.12 1.90
C ILE A 41 -0.17 7.46 1.55
N ILE A 42 -0.17 8.36 2.52
CA ILE A 42 -0.51 9.76 2.34
C ILE A 42 0.75 10.58 2.57
N SER A 43 1.18 11.27 1.53
CA SER A 43 2.36 12.13 1.59
C SER A 43 2.19 13.34 0.66
N ASN A 44 2.72 14.47 1.09
CA ASN A 44 2.83 15.66 0.25
C ASN A 44 3.90 15.52 -0.84
N ASP A 45 4.82 14.55 -0.73
CA ASP A 45 5.78 14.22 -1.80
C ASP A 45 5.11 13.71 -3.08
N PHE A 46 3.85 13.29 -2.98
CA PHE A 46 3.06 12.84 -4.14
C PHE A 46 2.39 14.00 -4.90
N ASN A 47 2.51 15.25 -4.43
CA ASN A 47 2.05 16.40 -5.20
C ASN A 47 2.81 16.47 -6.53
N ASP A 48 2.07 16.79 -7.60
CA ASP A 48 2.58 16.88 -8.97
C ASP A 48 3.19 15.58 -9.55
N LEU A 49 3.13 14.46 -8.83
CA LEU A 49 3.54 13.15 -9.33
C LEU A 49 2.37 12.38 -9.93
N SER A 50 2.60 11.78 -11.09
CA SER A 50 1.68 10.81 -11.69
C SER A 50 1.58 9.53 -10.85
N LEU A 51 0.45 8.82 -10.96
CA LEU A 51 0.20 7.58 -10.23
C LEU A 51 1.36 6.58 -10.37
N ILE A 52 1.89 6.41 -11.59
CA ILE A 52 3.02 5.50 -11.86
C ILE A 52 4.27 5.94 -11.09
N LYS A 53 4.60 7.24 -11.09
CA LYS A 53 5.76 7.75 -10.33
C LYS A 53 5.60 7.54 -8.83
N ARG A 54 4.39 7.74 -8.31
CA ARG A 54 4.08 7.45 -6.90
C ARG A 54 4.32 5.98 -6.57
N HIS A 55 3.82 5.06 -7.40
CA HIS A 55 4.03 3.63 -7.20
C HIS A 55 5.52 3.27 -7.29
N GLN A 56 6.25 3.81 -8.26
CA GLN A 56 7.71 3.60 -8.38
C GLN A 56 8.47 4.05 -7.12
N LEU A 57 8.09 5.18 -6.52
CA LEU A 57 8.70 5.64 -5.26
C LEU A 57 8.45 4.65 -4.12
N VAL A 58 7.21 4.17 -3.99
CA VAL A 58 6.85 3.19 -2.95
C VAL A 58 7.58 1.87 -3.17
N PHE A 59 7.60 1.33 -4.39
CA PHE A 59 8.36 0.11 -4.71
C PHE A 59 9.86 0.28 -4.44
N LYS A 60 10.43 1.44 -4.78
CA LYS A 60 11.84 1.73 -4.50
C LYS A 60 12.12 1.78 -3.00
N ALA A 61 11.20 2.33 -2.20
CA ALA A 61 11.33 2.36 -0.74
C ALA A 61 11.22 0.95 -0.13
N LEU A 62 10.32 0.11 -0.65
CA LEU A 62 10.16 -1.28 -0.24
C LEU A 62 11.40 -2.14 -0.53
N GLY A 63 12.04 -1.95 -1.68
CA GLY A 63 13.25 -2.70 -2.05
C GLY A 63 12.99 -4.20 -2.12
N SER A 64 13.80 -4.99 -1.41
CA SER A 64 13.74 -6.47 -1.43
C SER A 64 12.42 -7.06 -0.93
N PHE A 65 11.66 -6.32 -0.10
CA PHE A 65 10.36 -6.79 0.37
C PHE A 65 9.36 -7.01 -0.77
N VAL A 66 9.54 -6.33 -1.90
CA VAL A 66 8.69 -6.50 -3.09
C VAL A 66 8.76 -7.93 -3.63
N GLU A 67 9.90 -8.61 -3.49
CA GLU A 67 10.10 -9.99 -3.97
C GLU A 67 9.50 -11.02 -3.02
N GLU A 68 9.35 -10.68 -1.74
CA GLU A 68 8.78 -11.55 -0.71
C GLU A 68 7.24 -11.59 -0.74
N ILE A 69 6.60 -10.61 -1.40
CA ILE A 69 5.15 -10.44 -1.41
C ILE A 69 4.59 -10.73 -2.80
N HIS A 70 3.57 -11.59 -2.88
CA HIS A 70 3.01 -12.01 -4.18
C HIS A 70 2.26 -10.90 -4.91
N ALA A 71 1.46 -10.10 -4.20
CA ALA A 71 0.80 -8.92 -4.77
C ALA A 71 0.75 -7.76 -3.78
N ILE A 72 1.00 -6.56 -4.29
CA ILE A 72 1.03 -5.32 -3.52
C ILE A 72 0.05 -4.32 -4.14
N SER A 73 -0.99 -3.99 -3.41
CA SER A 73 -1.94 -2.91 -3.73
C SER A 73 -1.45 -1.62 -3.10
N ILE A 74 -1.14 -0.61 -3.91
CA ILE A 74 -0.63 0.68 -3.42
C ILE A 74 -1.71 1.75 -3.60
N VAL A 75 -2.05 2.45 -2.52
CA VAL A 75 -2.91 3.63 -2.52
C VAL A 75 -2.07 4.83 -2.10
N ALA A 76 -1.53 5.55 -3.08
CA ALA A 76 -0.69 6.73 -2.86
C ALA A 76 -1.48 8.03 -3.12
N LYS A 77 -1.88 8.72 -2.05
CA LYS A 77 -2.67 9.96 -2.10
C LYS A 77 -1.93 11.15 -1.49
N THR A 78 -2.24 12.36 -1.92
CA THR A 78 -1.76 13.58 -1.24
C THR A 78 -2.64 13.91 -0.03
N GLU A 79 -2.14 14.72 0.89
CA GLU A 79 -2.93 15.14 2.06
C GLU A 79 -4.21 15.87 1.64
N GLN A 80 -4.17 16.68 0.57
CA GLN A 80 -5.35 17.33 0.01
C GLN A 80 -6.35 16.31 -0.54
N GLN A 81 -5.89 15.33 -1.32
CA GLN A 81 -6.75 14.26 -1.83
C GLN A 81 -7.39 13.44 -0.69
N TRP A 82 -6.65 13.23 0.40
CA TRP A 82 -7.15 12.56 1.59
C TRP A 82 -8.23 13.37 2.33
N LYS A 83 -8.02 14.68 2.50
CA LYS A 83 -9.00 15.58 3.13
C LYS A 83 -10.27 15.72 2.30
N THR A 84 -10.17 15.73 0.97
CA THR A 84 -11.33 15.84 0.07
C THR A 84 -12.07 14.51 -0.09
N SER A 85 -11.40 13.38 0.05
CA SER A 85 -12.00 12.04 -0.10
C SER A 85 -11.36 11.05 0.88
N SER A 86 -11.87 11.08 2.12
CA SER A 86 -11.53 10.13 3.18
C SER A 86 -12.22 8.78 3.01
N GLN A 87 -13.11 8.64 2.02
CA GLN A 87 -13.76 7.38 1.71
C GLN A 87 -12.75 6.42 1.09
N PHE A 88 -12.24 5.52 1.93
CA PHE A 88 -11.71 4.25 1.48
C PHE A 88 -12.87 3.45 0.89
N ILE A 89 -12.85 3.24 -0.42
CA ILE A 89 -13.62 2.13 -1.00
C ILE A 89 -12.95 0.87 -0.45
N ALA A 90 -13.61 0.22 0.52
CA ALA A 90 -13.24 -1.11 0.95
C ALA A 90 -13.14 -1.99 -0.30
N SER A 91 -12.11 -2.85 -0.37
CA SER A 91 -11.92 -3.73 -1.51
C SER A 91 -13.24 -4.48 -1.78
N PRO A 92 -13.76 -4.47 -3.02
CA PRO A 92 -15.06 -5.05 -3.30
C PRO A 92 -15.09 -6.52 -2.87
N ASP A 93 -16.19 -6.95 -2.26
CA ASP A 93 -16.44 -8.37 -1.97
C ASP A 93 -16.19 -9.18 -3.24
N CYS A 94 -15.26 -10.14 -3.17
CA CYS A 94 -14.94 -10.96 -4.32
C CYS A 94 -16.19 -11.73 -4.77
N ALA A 95 -16.52 -11.60 -6.06
CA ALA A 95 -17.53 -12.44 -6.71
C ALA A 95 -17.06 -13.90 -6.68
N LYS A 96 -17.64 -14.69 -5.77
CA LYS A 96 -17.61 -16.15 -5.85
C LYS A 96 -18.46 -16.54 -7.07
N ASN A 97 -17.84 -17.11 -8.09
CA ASN A 97 -18.55 -17.89 -9.11
C ASN A 97 -18.26 -19.36 -8.87
#